data_AF-A0A2V5WI09-F1
#
_entry.id   AF-A0A2V5WI09-F1
#
_cell.length_a   1.000
_cell.length_b   1.000
_cell.length_c   1.000
_cell.angle_alpha   90.00
_cell.angle_beta   90.00
_cell.angle_gamma   90.00
#
_symmetry.space_group_name_H-M   'P 1'
#
loop_
_entity.id
_entity.type
_entity.pdbx_description
1 polymer ?
#
loop_
_entity_poly.entity_id
_entity_poly.type
_entity_poly.pdbx_seq_one_letter_code
_entity_poly.pdbx_strand_id
1 'polypeptide(L)'
;MIALPTSGIKAISLWMILLVAFVGGLFSGFLGGGAGYIRMPSMVYVLGIPTHLAVGTDLFEIIISASYGTFTHAVKGNVDILIALVMHTGAAIGAQIGAISTQYFTGPKIRLAFVPLPLIGAAIVIYTLFTGHKL
;
A
#
# COMPACT_ATOMS: atom_id res chain seq x y z
N MET A 1 9.00 20.03 -15.31
CA MET A 1 8.50 20.17 -13.93
C MET A 1 6.99 20.17 -13.99
N ILE A 2 6.31 19.28 -13.26
CA ILE A 2 4.85 19.25 -13.25
C ILE A 2 4.40 19.98 -11.99
N ALA A 3 3.54 20.99 -12.16
CA ALA A 3 2.86 21.64 -11.05
C ALA A 3 1.61 20.82 -10.72
N LEU A 4 1.51 20.34 -9.49
CA LEU A 4 0.34 19.61 -8.98
C LEU A 4 -0.42 20.55 -8.02
N PRO A 5 -1.40 21.33 -8.52
CA PRO A 5 -2.08 22.36 -7.73
C PRO A 5 -2.88 21.77 -6.56
N THR A 6 -3.29 20.51 -6.65
CA THR A 6 -4.04 19.78 -5.62
C THR A 6 -3.19 19.31 -4.43
N SER A 7 -1.87 19.15 -4.58
CA SER A 7 -0.98 18.69 -3.50
C SER A 7 -0.22 19.83 -2.80
N GLY A 8 -0.37 21.08 -3.24
CA GLY A 8 0.32 22.24 -2.65
C GLY A 8 1.82 22.32 -2.95
N ILE A 9 2.33 21.49 -3.87
CA ILE A 9 3.76 21.40 -4.19
C ILE A 9 4.03 22.13 -5.51
N LYS A 10 4.82 23.21 -5.44
CA LYS A 10 5.07 24.13 -6.57
C LYS A 10 5.71 23.48 -7.80
N ALA A 11 6.57 22.48 -7.61
CA ALA A 11 7.19 21.73 -8.70
C ALA A 11 7.76 20.41 -8.17
N ILE A 12 7.36 19.29 -8.77
CA ILE A 12 8.06 18.01 -8.60
C ILE A 12 8.76 17.63 -9.91
N SER A 13 9.97 17.10 -9.80
CA SER A 13 10.70 16.50 -10.93
C SER A 13 10.03 15.18 -11.34
N LEU A 14 9.71 15.05 -12.63
CA LEU A 14 9.11 13.84 -13.21
C LEU A 14 9.94 12.58 -12.87
N TRP A 15 11.26 12.73 -12.87
CA TRP A 15 12.19 11.66 -12.52
C TRP A 15 12.02 11.14 -11.09
N MET A 16 11.70 12.02 -10.13
CA MET A 16 11.46 11.63 -8.74
C MET A 16 10.17 10.80 -8.60
N ILE A 17 9.12 11.19 -9.34
CA ILE A 17 7.84 10.46 -9.36
C ILE A 17 8.05 9.08 -9.97
N LEU A 18 8.76 9.01 -11.10
CA LEU A 18 9.06 7.74 -11.76
C LEU A 18 9.91 6.82 -10.88
N LEU A 19 10.88 7.36 -10.15
CA LEU A 19 11.71 6.58 -9.22
C LEU A 19 10.87 6.02 -8.06
N VAL A 20 10.05 6.86 -7.42
CA VAL A 20 9.16 6.43 -6.32
C VAL A 20 8.14 5.40 -6.82
N ALA A 21 7.57 5.60 -8.01
CA ALA A 21 6.64 4.67 -8.62
C ALA A 21 7.32 3.35 -9.02
N PHE A 22 8.53 3.40 -9.57
CA PHE A 22 9.30 2.21 -9.96
C PHE A 22 9.71 1.38 -8.75
N VAL A 23 10.29 2.02 -7.73
CA VAL A 23 10.69 1.36 -6.48
C VAL A 23 9.46 0.82 -5.76
N GLY A 24 8.42 1.64 -5.63
CA GLY A 24 7.16 1.24 -5.02
C GLY A 24 6.46 0.09 -5.75
N GLY A 25 6.50 0.08 -7.08
CA GLY A 25 5.99 -1.01 -7.92
C GLY A 25 6.83 -2.28 -7.79
N LEU A 26 8.16 -2.16 -7.72
CA LEU A 26 9.06 -3.30 -7.44
C LEU A 26 8.70 -3.97 -6.13
N PHE A 27 8.61 -3.18 -5.04
CA PHE A 27 8.25 -3.70 -3.72
C PHE A 27 6.84 -4.29 -3.69
N SER A 28 5.87 -3.69 -4.39
CA SER A 28 4.52 -4.24 -4.53
C SER A 28 4.53 -5.59 -5.27
N GLY A 29 5.36 -5.73 -6.30
CA GLY A 29 5.54 -6.99 -7.03
C GLY A 29 6.20 -8.08 -6.18
N PHE A 30 7.21 -7.73 -5.39
CA PHE A 30 7.95 -8.70 -4.55
C PHE A 30 7.18 -9.13 -3.30
N LEU A 31 6.53 -8.20 -2.60
CA LEU A 31 5.81 -8.48 -1.36
C LEU A 31 4.35 -8.88 -1.60
N GLY A 32 3.87 -8.82 -2.84
CA GLY A 32 2.43 -8.82 -3.13
C GLY A 32 1.77 -7.50 -2.71
N GLY A 33 0.47 -7.35 -2.94
CA GLY A 33 -0.32 -6.10 -2.79
C GLY A 33 -0.31 -5.39 -1.43
N GLY A 34 0.60 -5.74 -0.51
CA GLY A 34 0.79 -5.16 0.81
C GLY A 34 1.88 -4.09 0.95
N ALA A 35 2.56 -3.63 -0.11
CA ALA A 35 3.65 -2.63 0.01
C ALA A 35 3.22 -1.19 0.41
N GLY A 36 1.92 -0.97 0.71
CA GLY A 36 1.37 0.35 1.03
C GLY A 36 2.02 1.06 2.23
N TYR A 37 2.55 0.30 3.20
CA TYR A 37 3.29 0.86 4.34
C TYR A 37 4.68 1.42 3.98
N ILE A 38 5.22 1.15 2.80
CA ILE A 38 6.45 1.77 2.29
C ILE A 38 6.10 2.95 1.38
N ARG A 39 5.10 2.78 0.52
CA ARG A 39 4.72 3.79 -0.48
C ARG A 39 4.05 5.01 0.09
N MET A 40 3.06 4.83 0.95
CA MET A 40 2.38 5.95 1.59
C MET A 40 3.37 6.89 2.31
N PRO A 41 4.29 6.41 3.19
CA PRO A 41 5.28 7.30 3.79
C PRO A 41 6.26 7.85 2.75
N SER A 42 6.68 7.10 1.74
CA SER A 42 7.55 7.66 0.69
C SER A 42 6.89 8.88 0.01
N MET A 43 5.60 8.85 -0.28
CA MET A 43 4.88 9.98 -0.88
C MET A 43 4.75 11.17 0.10
N VAL A 44 4.54 10.90 1.39
CA VAL A 44 4.42 11.96 2.41
C VAL A 44 5.78 12.60 2.72
N TYR A 45 6.85 11.80 2.88
CA TYR A 45 8.16 12.28 3.30
C TYR A 45 9.05 12.75 2.14
N VAL A 46 9.04 12.03 1.01
CA VAL A 46 9.92 12.30 -0.13
C VAL A 46 9.28 13.32 -1.06
N LEU A 47 7.99 13.18 -1.33
CA LEU A 47 7.26 14.07 -2.23
C LEU A 47 6.56 15.22 -1.48
N GLY A 48 6.34 15.12 -0.18
CA GLY A 48 5.66 16.17 0.60
C GLY A 48 4.15 16.25 0.32
N ILE A 49 3.56 15.18 -0.22
CA ILE A 49 2.14 15.14 -0.57
C ILE A 49 1.31 15.06 0.73
N PRO A 50 0.18 15.79 0.83
CA PRO A 50 -0.73 15.69 1.97
C PRO A 50 -1.14 14.23 2.24
N THR A 51 -1.12 13.82 3.50
CA THR A 51 -1.40 12.44 3.95
C THR A 51 -2.65 11.84 3.31
N HIS A 52 -3.76 12.60 3.24
CA HIS A 52 -5.02 12.10 2.67
C HIS A 52 -4.93 11.80 1.17
N LEU A 53 -4.21 12.63 0.40
CA LEU A 53 -4.00 12.39 -1.02
C LEU A 53 -3.05 11.20 -1.25
N ALA A 54 -2.00 11.09 -0.44
CA ALA A 54 -1.05 9.99 -0.50
C ALA A 54 -1.74 8.63 -0.28
N VAL A 55 -2.63 8.54 0.73
CA VAL A 55 -3.41 7.32 1.01
C VAL A 55 -4.33 6.97 -0.17
N GLY A 56 -5.03 7.94 -0.74
CA GLY A 56 -5.92 7.71 -1.88
C GLY A 56 -5.17 7.24 -3.14
N THR A 57 -4.04 7.87 -3.45
CA THR A 57 -3.20 7.46 -4.60
C THR A 57 -2.62 6.06 -4.41
N ASP A 58 -2.19 5.72 -3.20
CA ASP A 58 -1.67 4.39 -2.90
C ASP A 58 -2.72 3.29 -3.06
N LEU A 59 -3.93 3.52 -2.54
CA LEU A 59 -5.07 2.59 -2.70
C LEU A 59 -5.47 2.40 -4.17
N PHE A 60 -5.48 3.49 -4.95
CA PHE A 60 -5.80 3.41 -6.37
C PHE A 60 -4.80 2.53 -7.14
N GLU A 61 -3.51 2.66 -6.85
CA GLU A 61 -2.49 1.83 -7.47
C GLU A 61 -2.63 0.36 -7.04
N ILE A 62 -2.94 0.09 -5.76
CA ILE A 62 -3.15 -1.27 -5.26
C ILE A 62 -4.28 -1.97 -6.02
N ILE A 63 -5.36 -1.25 -6.38
CA ILE A 63 -6.45 -1.82 -7.19
C ILE A 63 -5.90 -2.36 -8.52
N ILE A 64 -5.07 -1.57 -9.22
CA ILE A 64 -4.51 -1.97 -10.52
C ILE A 64 -3.60 -3.19 -10.36
N SER A 65 -2.66 -3.14 -9.42
CA SER A 65 -1.69 -4.23 -9.21
C SER A 65 -2.35 -5.51 -8.69
N ALA A 66 -3.30 -5.39 -7.76
CA ALA A 66 -4.05 -6.53 -7.21
C ALA A 66 -5.00 -7.15 -8.25
N SER A 67 -5.65 -6.36 -9.11
CA SER A 67 -6.46 -6.89 -10.21
C SER A 67 -5.61 -7.69 -11.19
N TYR A 68 -4.42 -7.18 -11.56
CA TYR A 68 -3.50 -7.91 -12.44
C TYR A 68 -2.99 -9.21 -11.81
N GLY A 69 -2.62 -9.17 -10.53
CA GLY A 69 -2.22 -10.36 -9.76
C GLY A 69 -3.35 -11.39 -9.70
N THR A 70 -4.55 -10.96 -9.32
CA THR A 70 -5.75 -11.82 -9.25
C THR A 70 -6.05 -12.47 -10.59
N PHE A 71 -6.04 -11.70 -11.68
CA PHE A 71 -6.26 -12.22 -13.03
C PHE A 71 -5.23 -13.29 -13.40
N THR A 72 -3.95 -13.01 -13.15
CA THR A 72 -2.86 -13.94 -13.46
C THR A 72 -2.96 -15.24 -12.66
N HIS A 73 -3.35 -15.16 -11.38
CA HIS A 73 -3.55 -16.33 -10.54
C HIS A 73 -4.82 -17.10 -10.91
N ALA A 74 -5.88 -16.41 -11.32
CA ALA A 74 -7.13 -17.02 -11.77
C ALA A 74 -6.93 -17.84 -13.05
N VAL A 75 -6.18 -17.32 -14.03
CA VAL A 75 -5.85 -18.04 -15.27
C VAL A 75 -5.02 -19.30 -15.01
N LYS A 76 -4.20 -19.31 -13.95
CA LYS A 76 -3.38 -20.47 -13.56
C LYS A 76 -4.16 -21.54 -12.79
N GLY A 77 -5.45 -21.36 -12.53
CA GLY A 77 -6.27 -22.31 -11.78
C GLY A 77 -5.97 -22.39 -10.28
N ASN A 78 -5.18 -21.46 -9.74
CA ASN A 78 -4.75 -21.44 -8.34
C ASN A 78 -5.72 -20.68 -7.42
N VAL A 79 -6.93 -20.39 -7.89
CA VAL A 79 -7.92 -19.58 -7.15
C VAL A 79 -9.15 -20.44 -6.87
N ASP A 80 -9.34 -20.76 -5.59
CA ASP A 80 -10.61 -21.28 -5.11
C ASP A 80 -11.61 -20.13 -4.99
N ILE A 81 -12.64 -20.14 -5.84
CA ILE A 81 -13.65 -19.09 -5.91
C ILE A 81 -14.42 -18.97 -4.59
N LEU A 82 -14.65 -20.08 -3.87
CA LEU A 82 -15.41 -20.06 -2.63
C LEU A 82 -14.62 -19.31 -1.54
N ILE A 83 -13.34 -19.65 -1.39
CA ILE A 83 -12.44 -18.98 -0.43
C ILE A 83 -12.26 -17.52 -0.82
N ALA A 84 -12.05 -17.23 -2.11
CA ALA A 84 -11.90 -15.86 -2.60
C ALA A 84 -13.13 -15.00 -2.28
N LEU A 85 -14.34 -15.53 -2.42
CA LEU A 85 -15.59 -14.79 -2.18
C LEU A 85 -15.79 -14.53 -0.68
N VAL A 86 -15.51 -15.52 0.18
CA VAL A 86 -15.56 -15.35 1.65
C VAL A 86 -14.51 -14.34 2.14
N MET A 87 -13.30 -14.36 1.58
CA MET A 87 -12.27 -13.37 1.89
C MET A 87 -12.66 -11.98 1.39
N HIS A 88 -13.28 -11.88 0.21
CA HIS A 88 -13.71 -10.62 -0.38
C HIS A 88 -14.81 -9.94 0.44
N THR A 89 -15.79 -10.68 0.96
CA THR A 89 -16.86 -10.11 1.79
C THR A 89 -16.30 -9.54 3.09
N GLY A 90 -15.40 -10.26 3.76
CA GLY A 90 -14.69 -9.77 4.94
C GLY A 90 -13.84 -8.52 4.64
N ALA A 91 -13.10 -8.55 3.54
CA ALA A 91 -12.30 -7.41 3.09
C ALA A 91 -13.16 -6.19 2.74
N ALA A 92 -14.31 -6.36 2.08
CA ALA A 92 -15.21 -5.28 1.69
C ALA A 92 -15.80 -4.57 2.92
N ILE A 93 -16.19 -5.32 3.95
CA ILE A 93 -16.70 -4.75 5.20
C ILE A 93 -15.57 -4.01 5.94
N GLY A 94 -14.41 -4.66 6.09
CA GLY A 94 -13.24 -4.06 6.75
C GLY A 94 -12.75 -2.78 6.06
N ALA A 95 -12.69 -2.77 4.73
CA ALA A 95 -12.26 -1.63 3.93
C ALA A 95 -13.20 -0.43 4.08
N GLN A 96 -14.52 -0.67 4.12
CA GLN A 96 -15.51 0.40 4.35
C GLN A 96 -15.36 1.02 5.74
N ILE A 97 -15.25 0.18 6.78
CA ILE A 97 -15.05 0.65 8.16
C ILE A 97 -13.72 1.42 8.27
N GLY A 98 -12.66 0.93 7.65
CA GLY A 98 -11.36 1.59 7.60
C GLY A 98 -11.41 2.93 6.88
N ALA A 99 -12.08 3.01 5.73
CA ALA A 99 -12.25 4.24 4.97
C ALA A 99 -12.99 5.32 5.77
N ILE A 100 -14.10 4.94 6.42
CA ILE A 100 -14.88 5.84 7.29
C ILE A 100 -14.01 6.31 8.45
N SER A 101 -13.34 5.40 9.14
CA SER A 101 -12.47 5.72 10.27
C SER A 101 -11.37 6.72 9.88
N THR A 102 -10.77 6.56 8.70
CA THR A 102 -9.69 7.43 8.22
C THR A 102 -10.13 8.89 8.01
N GLN A 103 -11.43 9.15 7.79
CA GLN A 103 -11.97 10.50 7.68
C GLN A 103 -12.07 11.23 9.03
N TYR A 104 -12.16 10.49 10.14
CA TYR A 104 -12.24 11.06 11.50
C TYR A 104 -10.86 11.37 12.11
N PHE A 105 -9.78 10.82 11.57
CA PHE A 105 -8.43 11.01 12.10
C PHE A 105 -7.64 12.08 11.34
N THR A 106 -7.00 12.99 12.09
CA THR A 106 -6.08 13.99 11.54
C THR A 106 -4.84 13.32 10.95
N GLY A 107 -4.30 13.85 9.85
CA GLY A 107 -3.14 13.31 9.11
C GLY A 107 -1.95 12.78 9.96
N PRO A 108 -1.53 13.43 11.06
CA PRO A 108 -0.48 12.90 11.94
C PRO A 108 -0.84 11.59 12.65
N LYS A 109 -2.11 11.40 13.05
CA LYS A 109 -2.59 10.18 13.72
C LYS A 109 -2.64 9.00 12.75
N ILE A 110 -3.04 9.23 11.50
CA ILE A 110 -3.01 8.21 10.42
C ILE A 110 -1.58 7.75 10.20
N ARG A 111 -0.63 8.69 10.13
CA ARG A 111 0.79 8.39 9.96
C ARG A 111 1.34 7.59 11.14
N LEU A 112 0.93 7.90 12.38
CA LEU A 112 1.37 7.17 13.58
C LEU A 112 0.79 5.74 13.63
N ALA A 113 -0.44 5.54 13.15
CA ALA A 113 -1.05 4.21 13.01
C ALA A 113 -0.34 3.32 11.97
N PHE A 114 0.32 3.92 10.97
CA PHE A 114 1.08 3.19 9.95
C PHE A 114 2.47 2.73 10.41
N VAL A 115 3.06 3.34 11.44
CA VAL A 115 4.40 3.01 11.95
C VAL A 115 4.54 1.57 12.50
N PRO A 116 3.60 1.03 13.30
CA PRO A 116 3.76 -0.31 13.86
C PRO A 116 3.72 -1.43 12.80
N LEU A 117 3.00 -1.25 11.69
CA LEU A 117 2.85 -2.27 10.64
C LEU A 117 4.19 -2.77 10.06
N PRO A 118 5.09 -1.91 9.54
CA PRO A 118 6.39 -2.34 9.03
C PRO A 118 7.32 -2.85 10.15
N LEU A 119 7.20 -2.32 11.38
CA LEU A 119 8.01 -2.78 12.51
C LEU A 119 7.67 -4.22 12.91
N ILE A 120 6.38 -4.56 12.93
CA ILE A 120 5.92 -5.92 13.20
C ILE A 120 6.41 -6.85 12.08
N GLY A 121 6.26 -6.45 10.80
CA GLY A 121 6.75 -7.24 9.68
C GLY A 121 8.27 -7.49 9.75
N ALA A 122 9.06 -6.46 10.04
CA ALA A 122 10.50 -6.58 10.23
C ALA A 122 10.85 -7.48 11.41
N ALA A 123 10.15 -7.35 12.54
CA ALA A 123 10.38 -8.19 13.72
C ALA A 123 10.08 -9.67 13.43
N ILE A 124 8.98 -9.96 12.71
CA ILE A 124 8.65 -11.34 12.31
C ILE A 124 9.74 -11.90 11.40
N VAL A 125 10.15 -11.17 10.35
CA VAL A 125 11.20 -11.64 9.42
C VAL A 125 12.53 -11.88 10.14
N ILE A 126 12.92 -10.98 11.05
CA ILE A 126 14.13 -11.13 11.88
C ILE A 126 14.00 -12.37 12.75
N TYR A 127 12.86 -12.57 13.42
CA TYR A 127 12.62 -13.75 14.24
C TYR A 127 12.64 -15.05 13.41
N THR A 128 12.04 -15.05 12.22
CA THR A 128 12.09 -16.18 11.28
C THR A 128 13.53 -16.48 10.83
N LEU A 129 14.34 -15.45 10.57
CA LEU A 129 15.75 -15.60 10.21
C LEU A 129 16.58 -16.21 11.35
N PHE A 130 16.35 -15.80 12.60
CA PHE A 130 17.07 -16.32 13.77
C PHE A 130 16.60 -17.71 14.21
N THR A 131 15.32 -18.04 14.02
CA THR A 131 14.72 -19.29 14.52
C THR A 131 14.74 -20.40 13.48
N GLY A 132 15.11 -20.13 12.22
CA GLY A 132 15.28 -21.12 11.15
C GLY A 132 14.00 -21.86 10.73
N HIS A 133 12.84 -21.51 11.31
CA HIS A 133 11.56 -22.15 11.02
C HIS A 133 11.03 -21.60 9.70
N LYS A 134 11.02 -22.43 8.65
CA LYS A 134 10.25 -22.15 7.44
C LYS A 134 8.76 -22.29 7.80
N LEU A 135 7.99 -21.23 7.55
CA LEU A 135 6.53 -21.26 7.49
C LEU A 135 6.09 -21.93 6.19
#